data_AF-A0A7H1BID7-F1
#
_entry.id   AF-A0A7H1BID7-F1
#
_cell.length_a   1.000
_cell.length_b   1.000
_cell.length_c   1.000
_cell.angle_alpha   90.00
_cell.angle_beta   90.00
_cell.angle_gamma   90.00
#
_symmetry.space_group_name_H-M   'P 1'
#
loop_
_entity.id
_entity.type
_entity.pdbx_description
1 polymer ?
#
loop_
_entity_poly.entity_id
_entity_poly.type
_entity_poly.pdbx_seq_one_letter_code
_entity_poly.pdbx_strand_id
1 'polypeptide(L)'
;MSAELVVAAYAEPRLRQLFPWVGMWELHFSRCTEQRWTWDVPYIGPTAAGPGHAGPYYVEGPSRTQKIGRADTAQEAIAMVVERLPSNCGPAFHGTPEELAVYESGGNL
;
A
#
# COMPACT_ATOMS: atom_id res chain seq x y z
N MET A 1 -0.65 9.09 -10.65
CA MET A 1 0.20 8.94 -9.46
C MET A 1 1.19 10.09 -9.43
N SER A 2 1.35 10.78 -8.29
CA SER A 2 2.33 11.87 -8.14
C SER A 2 3.74 11.34 -7.82
N ALA A 3 4.76 12.00 -8.35
CA ALA A 3 6.16 11.69 -8.05
C ALA A 3 6.47 11.89 -6.56
N GLU A 4 5.88 12.92 -5.94
CA GLU A 4 5.99 13.19 -4.51
C GLU A 4 5.52 11.99 -3.66
N LEU A 5 4.38 11.39 -4.00
CA LEU A 5 3.86 10.25 -3.24
C LEU A 5 4.77 9.03 -3.35
N VAL A 6 5.33 8.77 -4.54
CA VAL A 6 6.28 7.67 -4.75
C VAL A 6 7.57 7.89 -3.96
N VAL A 7 8.09 9.13 -3.94
CA VAL A 7 9.29 9.47 -3.16
C VAL A 7 9.04 9.32 -1.66
N ALA A 8 7.89 9.80 -1.16
CA ALA A 8 7.50 9.66 0.25
C ALA A 8 7.34 8.18 0.65
N ALA A 9 6.70 7.38 -0.20
CA ALA A 9 6.56 5.94 0.00
C ALA A 9 7.93 5.23 0.06
N TYR A 10 8.83 5.54 -0.87
CA TYR A 10 10.16 4.93 -0.92
C TYR A 10 11.04 5.33 0.29
N ALA A 11 10.83 6.53 0.84
CA ALA A 11 11.55 7.01 2.01
C ALA A 11 11.19 6.26 3.31
N GLU A 12 9.99 5.69 3.42
CA GLU A 12 9.57 4.87 4.57
C GLU A 12 10.12 3.44 4.44
N PRO A 13 11.03 3.01 5.34
CA PRO A 13 11.69 1.71 5.24
C PRO A 13 10.72 0.51 5.22
N ARG A 14 9.60 0.57 5.96
CA ARG A 14 8.61 -0.52 6.00
C ARG A 14 7.89 -0.68 4.67
N LEU A 15 7.51 0.43 4.04
CA LEU A 15 6.81 0.39 2.74
C LEU A 15 7.75 0.04 1.60
N ARG A 16 9.01 0.47 1.65
CA ARG A 16 10.04 0.11 0.65
C ARG A 16 10.31 -1.40 0.58
N GLN A 17 9.97 -2.15 1.62
CA GLN A 17 10.10 -3.61 1.65
C GLN A 17 8.90 -4.35 1.04
N LEU A 18 7.79 -3.64 0.77
CA LEU A 18 6.59 -4.22 0.17
C LEU A 18 6.63 -4.10 -1.35
N PHE A 19 5.79 -4.88 -2.03
CA PHE A 19 5.64 -4.82 -3.47
C PHE A 19 4.70 -3.68 -3.85
N PRO A 20 5.18 -2.59 -4.49
CA PRO A 20 4.30 -1.50 -4.88
C PRO A 20 3.57 -1.86 -6.18
N TRP A 21 2.30 -1.49 -6.27
CA TRP A 21 1.58 -1.52 -7.53
C TRP A 21 0.66 -0.32 -7.67
N VAL A 22 0.35 0.06 -8.91
CA VAL A 22 -0.46 1.24 -9.22
C VAL A 22 -1.63 0.84 -10.09
N GLY A 23 -2.82 1.28 -9.73
CA GLY A 23 -4.04 1.09 -10.52
C GLY A 23 -5.03 2.20 -10.22
N MET A 24 -5.80 2.67 -11.22
CA MET A 24 -6.76 3.78 -11.05
C MET A 24 -6.15 5.05 -10.42
N TRP A 25 -4.87 5.30 -10.66
CA TRP A 25 -4.08 6.38 -10.04
C TRP A 25 -3.81 6.24 -8.54
N GLU A 26 -4.12 5.09 -7.96
CA GLU A 26 -3.90 4.74 -6.55
C GLU A 26 -2.54 4.04 -6.37
N LEU A 27 -1.89 4.28 -5.23
CA LEU A 27 -0.68 3.61 -4.79
C LEU A 27 -1.10 2.52 -3.81
N HIS A 28 -0.79 1.29 -4.16
CA HIS A 28 -1.06 0.12 -3.36
C HIS A 28 0.24 -0.56 -2.96
N PHE A 29 0.19 -1.32 -1.87
CA PHE A 29 1.28 -2.16 -1.41
C PHE A 29 0.77 -3.57 -1.20
N SER A 30 1.55 -4.55 -1.67
CA SER A 30 1.30 -5.95 -1.43
C SER A 30 2.41 -6.58 -0.62
N ARG A 31 2.03 -7.53 0.24
CA ARG A 31 2.96 -8.38 0.99
C ARG A 31 3.45 -9.56 0.15
N CYS A 32 3.04 -9.67 -1.12
CA CYS A 32 3.52 -10.70 -2.03
C CYS A 32 3.87 -10.10 -3.41
N THR A 33 4.75 -10.75 -4.17
CA THR A 33 5.24 -10.20 -5.45
C THR A 33 4.46 -10.69 -6.67
N GLU A 34 3.74 -11.82 -6.57
CA GLU A 34 3.00 -12.39 -7.70
C GLU A 34 1.54 -11.93 -7.78
N GLN A 35 0.93 -12.10 -8.96
CA GLN A 35 -0.43 -11.65 -9.24
C GLN A 35 -1.48 -12.32 -8.34
N ARG A 36 -2.59 -11.61 -8.15
CA ARG A 36 -3.55 -11.70 -7.03
C ARG A 36 -3.11 -11.00 -5.75
N TRP A 37 -2.17 -10.04 -5.84
CA TRP A 37 -1.71 -9.14 -4.76
C TRP A 37 -2.57 -9.11 -3.51
N THR A 38 -1.95 -9.24 -2.33
CA THR A 38 -2.64 -9.00 -1.06
C THR A 38 -3.31 -7.63 -1.07
N TRP A 39 -4.50 -7.56 -0.46
CA TRP A 39 -5.28 -6.34 -0.30
C TRP A 39 -5.26 -5.82 1.14
N ASP A 40 -4.54 -6.46 2.05
CA ASP A 40 -4.56 -6.20 3.50
C ASP A 40 -3.79 -4.96 3.98
N VAL A 41 -3.24 -4.17 3.06
CA VAL A 41 -2.58 -2.89 3.35
C VAL A 41 -3.41 -1.75 2.78
N PRO A 42 -3.62 -0.64 3.52
CA PRO A 42 -4.28 0.53 2.97
C PRO A 42 -3.59 1.10 1.73
N TYR A 43 -4.38 1.72 0.86
CA TYR A 43 -3.91 2.37 -0.37
C TYR A 43 -4.21 3.86 -0.36
N ILE A 44 -3.47 4.59 -1.19
CA ILE A 44 -3.53 6.05 -1.28
C ILE A 44 -3.93 6.46 -2.69
N GLY A 45 -4.95 7.30 -2.82
CA GLY A 45 -5.32 7.89 -4.10
C GLY A 45 -5.41 9.41 -4.06
N PRO A 46 -5.30 10.08 -5.22
CA PRO A 46 -5.44 11.54 -5.31
C PRO A 46 -6.91 11.93 -5.17
N THR A 47 -7.20 13.00 -4.43
CA THR A 47 -8.59 13.50 -4.28
C THR A 47 -9.03 14.41 -5.43
N ALA A 48 -8.10 14.86 -6.28
CA ALA A 48 -8.39 15.66 -7.45
C ALA A 48 -7.71 15.09 -8.71
N ALA A 49 -8.43 15.13 -9.82
CA ALA A 49 -7.90 14.84 -11.15
C ALA A 49 -7.29 16.12 -11.72
N GLY A 50 -6.02 16.37 -11.42
CA GLY A 50 -5.23 17.45 -12.02
C GLY A 50 -3.90 16.91 -12.57
N PRO A 51 -3.18 17.70 -13.40
CA PRO A 51 -1.87 17.33 -13.89
C PRO A 51 -0.95 16.94 -12.72
N GLY A 52 -0.38 15.75 -12.77
CA GLY A 52 0.53 15.25 -11.74
C GLY A 52 -0.11 14.55 -10.54
N HIS A 53 -1.44 14.60 -10.36
CA HIS A 53 -2.12 13.91 -9.24
C HIS A 53 -1.47 14.17 -7.85
N ALA A 54 -1.00 15.39 -7.65
CA ALA A 54 -0.41 15.87 -6.41
C ALA A 54 -1.43 16.70 -5.62
N GLY A 55 -1.19 16.88 -4.33
CA GLY A 55 -2.15 17.50 -3.43
C GLY A 55 -3.09 16.47 -2.81
N PRO A 56 -4.21 16.90 -2.18
CA PRO A 56 -4.80 16.15 -1.09
C PRO A 56 -5.11 14.71 -1.49
N TYR A 57 -4.76 13.80 -0.61
CA TYR A 57 -4.86 12.36 -0.79
C TYR A 57 -6.02 11.82 0.03
N TYR A 58 -6.63 10.75 -0.46
CA TYR A 58 -7.48 9.90 0.37
C TYR A 58 -6.71 8.62 0.71
N VAL A 59 -6.99 8.07 1.89
CA VAL A 59 -6.46 6.79 2.34
C VAL A 59 -7.64 5.87 2.61
N GLU A 60 -7.60 4.68 2.01
CA GLU A 60 -8.66 3.69 2.07
C GLU A 60 -8.08 2.31 2.36
N GLY A 61 -8.90 1.48 2.99
CA GLY A 61 -8.52 0.15 3.43
C GLY A 61 -8.81 -0.94 2.38
N PRO A 62 -8.43 -2.18 2.71
CA PRO A 62 -8.46 -3.35 1.83
C PRO A 62 -9.72 -3.56 0.99
N SER A 63 -10.89 -3.27 1.56
CA SER A 63 -12.18 -3.55 0.95
C SER A 63 -12.71 -2.42 0.05
N ARG A 64 -11.95 -1.32 -0.14
CA ARG A 64 -12.38 -0.04 -0.76
C ARG A 64 -13.56 0.68 -0.09
N THR A 65 -14.34 -0.04 0.72
CA THR A 65 -15.44 0.49 1.53
C THR A 65 -14.93 1.08 2.85
N GLN A 66 -13.77 0.64 3.31
CA GLN A 66 -13.13 1.19 4.50
C GLN A 66 -12.46 2.53 4.17
N LYS A 67 -13.03 3.62 4.65
CA LYS A 67 -12.41 4.95 4.56
C LYS A 67 -11.55 5.18 5.79
N ILE A 68 -10.27 5.51 5.61
CA ILE A 68 -9.34 5.79 6.71
C ILE A 68 -9.26 7.30 6.95
N GLY A 69 -9.11 8.09 5.89
CA GLY A 69 -9.01 9.53 6.05
C GLY A 69 -8.61 10.28 4.78
N ARG A 70 -8.37 11.57 4.95
CA ARG A 70 -7.78 12.47 3.96
C ARG A 70 -6.50 13.06 4.53
N ALA A 71 -5.54 13.32 3.66
CA ALA A 71 -4.26 13.92 4.00
C ALA A 71 -3.98 15.07 3.03
N ASP A 72 -3.43 16.17 3.50
CA ASP A 72 -3.10 17.30 2.63
C ASP A 72 -1.72 17.09 1.97
N THR A 73 -0.87 16.26 2.59
CA THR A 73 0.48 15.93 2.10
C THR A 73 0.70 14.43 1.88
N ALA A 74 1.72 14.09 1.08
CA ALA A 74 2.09 12.70 0.82
C ALA A 74 2.56 11.99 2.11
N GLN A 75 3.29 12.71 2.96
CA GLN A 75 3.87 12.19 4.20
C GLN A 75 2.77 11.82 5.20
N GLU A 76 1.74 12.66 5.34
CA GLU A 76 0.57 12.36 6.16
C GLU A 76 -0.19 11.13 5.65
N ALA A 77 -0.38 11.03 4.33
CA ALA A 77 -1.03 9.87 3.73
C ALA A 77 -0.23 8.58 4.01
N ILE A 78 1.10 8.63 3.86
CA ILE A 78 2.01 7.52 4.17
C ILE A 78 1.95 7.15 5.65
N ALA A 79 1.94 8.13 6.57
CA ALA A 79 1.80 7.86 8.00
C ALA A 79 0.51 7.08 8.31
N MET A 80 -0.62 7.44 7.70
CA MET A 80 -1.89 6.73 7.90
C MET A 80 -1.84 5.26 7.45
N VAL A 81 -1.17 4.97 6.33
CA VAL A 81 -0.94 3.59 5.85
C VAL A 81 -0.07 2.83 6.84
N VAL A 82 1.03 3.45 7.24
CA VAL A 82 2.06 2.88 8.10
C VAL A 82 1.53 2.50 9.48
N GLU A 83 0.70 3.36 10.08
CA GLU A 83 0.00 3.09 11.35
C GLU A 83 -0.91 1.86 11.30
N ARG A 84 -1.30 1.42 10.09
CA ARG A 84 -2.28 0.37 9.85
C ARG A 84 -1.67 -0.83 9.13
N LEU A 85 -0.34 -0.91 9.04
CA LEU A 85 0.32 -2.11 8.54
C LEU A 85 -0.01 -3.30 9.44
N PRO A 86 -0.16 -4.51 8.86
CA PRO A 86 -0.27 -5.74 9.65
C PRO A 86 0.91 -5.87 10.63
N SER A 87 0.68 -6.42 11.82
CA SER A 87 1.72 -6.57 12.85
C SER A 87 2.89 -7.47 12.42
N ASN A 88 2.63 -8.38 11.49
CA ASN A 88 3.59 -9.28 10.84
C ASN A 88 4.07 -8.77 9.47
N CYS A 89 3.95 -7.46 9.20
CA CYS A 89 4.36 -6.89 7.92
C CYS A 89 5.89 -6.79 7.82
N GLY A 90 6.49 -7.81 7.20
CA GLY A 90 7.91 -7.86 6.80
C GLY A 90 8.09 -7.62 5.30
N PRO A 91 9.27 -7.96 4.74
CA PRO A 91 9.50 -7.92 3.31
C PRO A 91 8.47 -8.71 2.52
N ALA A 92 8.13 -8.21 1.32
CA ALA A 92 7.22 -8.90 0.43
C ALA A 92 7.71 -10.33 0.15
N PHE A 93 6.82 -11.28 0.37
CA PHE A 93 7.02 -12.68 0.09
C PHE A 93 7.10 -12.91 -1.42
N HIS A 94 8.10 -13.67 -1.85
CA HIS A 94 8.24 -14.03 -3.26
C HIS A 94 7.27 -15.17 -3.59
N GLY A 95 6.08 -14.81 -4.07
CA GLY A 95 5.02 -15.75 -4.43
C GLY A 95 3.64 -15.10 -4.42
N THR A 96 2.61 -15.93 -4.38
CA THR A 96 1.19 -15.58 -4.36
C THR A 96 0.68 -15.33 -2.94
N PRO A 97 -0.50 -14.69 -2.77
CA PRO A 97 -1.15 -14.57 -1.46
C PRO A 97 -1.48 -15.92 -0.83
N GLU A 98 -1.87 -16.91 -1.65
CA GLU A 98 -2.19 -18.25 -1.19
C GLU A 98 -0.95 -18.94 -0.58
N GLU A 99 0.21 -18.81 -1.22
CA GLU A 99 1.48 -19.31 -0.69
C GLU A 99 1.91 -18.55 0.57
N LEU A 100 1.76 -17.22 0.59
CA LEU A 100 2.00 -16.43 1.80
C LEU A 100 1.15 -16.92 2.97
N ALA A 101 -0.13 -17.23 2.75
CA ALA A 101 -1.01 -17.75 3.80
C ALA A 101 -0.54 -19.12 4.31
N VAL A 102 -0.06 -20.00 3.43
CA VAL A 102 0.53 -21.30 3.82
C VAL A 102 1.79 -21.08 4.67
N TYR A 103 2.70 -20.22 4.21
CA TYR A 103 3.93 -19.86 4.93
C TYR A 103 3.65 -19.31 6.33
N GLU A 104 2.71 -18.37 6.47
CA GLU A 104 2.34 -17.76 7.75
C GLU A 104 1.65 -18.74 8.71
N SER A 105 0.98 -19.78 8.18
CA SER A 105 0.40 -20.85 8.97
C SER A 105 1.40 -21.93 9.41
N GLY A 106 2.67 -21.82 8.99
CA GLY A 106 3.71 -22.82 9.26
C GLY A 106 3.60 -24.08 8.38
N GLY A 107 2.87 -23.99 7.27
CA GLY A 107 2.82 -25.06 6.27
C GLY A 107 4.10 -25.13 5.44
N ASN A 108 4.37 -26.30 4.86
CA ASN A 108 5.47 -26.47 3.91
C ASN A 108 5.02 -25.98 2.53
N LEU A 109 5.78 -25.08 1.92
CA LEU A 109 5.56 -24.54 0.57
C LEU A 109 5.98 -25.53 -0.52
#